data_AF-A0AAN9UUA0-F1
#
_entry.id   AF-A0AAN9UUA0-F1
#
_cell.length_a   1.000
_cell.length_b   1.000
_cell.length_c   1.000
_cell.angle_alpha   90.00
_cell.angle_beta   90.00
_cell.angle_gamma   90.00
#
_symmetry.space_group_name_H-M   'P 1'
#
loop_
_entity.id
_entity.type
_entity.pdbx_description
1 polymer ?
#
loop_
_entity_poly.entity_id
_entity_poly.type
_entity_poly.pdbx_seq_one_letter_code
_entity_poly.pdbx_strand_id
1 'polypeptide(L)'
;MKVTLAAVSWSLLATSGCASWVPASPPLARDLEPKPQKLLPRQSGNGTSGEWPYGPLSTRGRDIVNSRGEVVTWAGLNWPLSGETMVPEGLEHKSAEAILDDIVSVGFNSIRM
;
A
#
# COMPACT_ATOMS: atom_id res chain seq x y z
N MET A 1 37.26 60.85 40.92
CA MET A 1 38.23 60.08 40.12
C MET A 1 37.47 59.28 39.08
N LYS A 2 37.99 59.31 37.85
CA LYS A 2 37.42 58.76 36.61
C LYS A 2 37.15 57.27 36.70
N VAL A 3 36.05 56.78 36.12
CA VAL A 3 36.04 55.66 35.16
C VAL A 3 34.86 55.82 34.20
N THR A 4 35.17 56.01 32.93
CA THR A 4 34.30 55.87 31.76
C THR A 4 34.21 54.38 31.41
N LEU A 5 33.04 53.85 31.04
CA LEU A 5 32.95 52.70 30.15
C LEU A 5 31.86 52.93 29.10
N ALA A 6 32.26 52.74 27.85
CA ALA A 6 31.53 53.02 26.63
C ALA A 6 30.86 51.75 26.06
N ALA A 7 30.15 51.94 24.95
CA ALA A 7 29.51 50.96 24.05
C ALA A 7 28.16 50.43 24.58
N VAL A 8 27.08 50.47 23.80
CA VAL A 8 26.73 49.60 22.66
C VAL A 8 25.52 50.26 21.97
N SER A 9 25.25 50.29 20.67
CA SER A 9 25.94 49.92 19.43
C SER A 9 25.24 50.74 18.34
N TRP A 10 26.03 51.21 17.38
CA TRP A 10 25.54 51.79 16.14
C TRP A 10 25.07 50.72 15.15
N SER A 11 24.18 51.18 14.28
CA SER A 11 23.98 50.78 12.88
C SER A 11 23.12 49.56 12.54
N LEU A 12 21.97 49.91 11.96
CA LEU A 12 21.31 49.19 10.88
C LEU A 12 22.35 48.69 9.85
N LEU A 13 22.33 47.40 9.54
CA LEU A 13 22.70 46.92 8.22
C LEU A 13 21.50 46.20 7.61
N ALA A 14 20.97 46.83 6.57
CA ALA A 14 20.07 46.23 5.61
C ALA A 14 20.79 45.06 4.92
N THR A 15 20.34 43.83 5.16
CA THR A 15 20.68 42.69 4.31
C THR A 15 19.76 42.70 3.10
N SER A 16 20.18 43.49 2.11
CA SER A 16 19.70 43.43 0.74
C SER A 16 20.07 42.07 0.13
N GLY A 17 19.10 41.42 -0.50
CA GLY A 17 19.30 40.63 -1.71
C GLY A 17 20.05 39.30 -1.56
N CYS A 18 19.35 38.26 -1.12
CA CYS A 18 19.61 36.90 -1.60
C CYS A 18 18.37 36.44 -2.38
N ALA A 19 18.22 36.95 -3.61
CA ALA A 19 17.37 36.29 -4.58
C ALA A 19 18.08 34.99 -4.99
N SER A 20 17.72 33.89 -4.35
CA SER A 20 18.13 32.56 -4.77
C SER A 20 17.54 32.29 -6.15
N TRP A 21 18.39 32.31 -7.16
CA TRP A 21 18.12 31.69 -8.45
C TRP A 21 17.79 30.22 -8.19
N VAL A 22 16.52 29.84 -8.31
CA VAL A 22 16.14 28.45 -8.52
C VAL A 22 16.23 28.23 -10.03
N PRO A 23 17.21 27.46 -10.57
CA PRO A 23 17.13 27.07 -11.96
C PRO A 23 15.83 26.30 -12.13
N ALA A 24 14.98 26.75 -13.07
CA ALA A 24 13.78 26.02 -13.45
C ALA A 24 14.19 24.57 -13.73
N SER A 25 13.57 23.62 -13.04
CA SER A 25 13.79 22.21 -13.32
C SER A 25 13.61 22.01 -14.83
N PRO A 26 14.55 21.35 -15.53
CA PRO A 26 14.34 21.05 -16.94
C PRO A 26 13.02 20.28 -17.06
N PRO A 27 12.21 20.54 -18.09
CA PRO A 27 11.01 19.75 -18.31
C PRO A 27 11.42 18.29 -18.33
N LEU A 28 10.77 17.47 -17.49
CA LEU A 28 10.92 16.01 -17.55
C LEU A 28 10.75 15.61 -19.01
N ALA A 29 11.66 14.77 -19.52
CA ALA A 29 11.51 14.20 -20.85
C ALA A 29 10.09 13.64 -20.96
N ARG A 30 9.37 13.99 -22.03
CA ARG A 30 7.94 13.63 -22.22
C ARG A 30 7.66 12.14 -22.09
N ASP A 31 8.69 11.31 -22.15
CA ASP A 31 8.63 9.86 -22.02
C ASP A 31 8.59 9.37 -20.57
N LEU A 32 8.86 10.24 -19.58
CA LEU A 32 8.71 9.95 -18.15
C LEU A 32 7.39 10.46 -17.57
N GLU A 33 6.51 11.03 -18.40
CA GLU A 33 5.18 11.41 -17.96
C GLU A 33 4.39 10.13 -17.61
N PRO A 34 3.96 9.95 -16.35
CA PRO A 34 3.15 8.81 -15.98
C PRO A 34 1.85 8.92 -16.77
N LYS A 35 1.71 8.08 -17.81
CA LYS A 35 0.47 8.00 -18.59
C LYS A 35 -0.67 7.82 -17.59
N PRO A 36 -1.71 8.67 -17.59
CA PRO A 36 -2.88 8.44 -16.77
C PRO A 36 -3.42 7.07 -17.13
N GLN A 37 -3.18 6.10 -16.24
CA GLN A 37 -3.74 4.77 -16.40
C GLN A 37 -5.24 4.99 -16.37
N LYS A 38 -5.92 4.77 -17.50
CA LYS A 38 -7.37 4.64 -17.49
C LYS A 38 -7.67 3.59 -16.43
N LEU A 39 -8.26 3.99 -15.33
CA LEU A 39 -8.84 3.09 -14.35
C LEU A 39 -9.88 2.29 -15.12
N LEU A 40 -9.49 1.13 -15.64
CA LEU A 40 -10.43 0.19 -16.20
C LEU A 40 -11.43 -0.10 -15.09
N PRO A 41 -12.74 0.05 -15.33
CA PRO A 41 -13.73 -0.38 -14.37
C PRO A 41 -13.38 -1.82 -13.99
N ARG A 42 -13.08 -2.05 -12.70
CA ARG A 42 -12.86 -3.40 -12.19
C ARG A 42 -14.03 -4.24 -12.70
N GLN A 43 -13.74 -5.26 -13.51
CA GLN A 43 -14.79 -6.14 -14.02
C GLN A 43 -15.47 -6.77 -12.79
N SER A 44 -16.59 -6.18 -12.38
CA SER A 44 -17.51 -6.70 -11.38
C SER A 44 -18.35 -7.85 -11.97
N GLY A 45 -17.76 -8.63 -12.88
CA GLY A 45 -18.37 -9.79 -13.49
C GLY A 45 -17.72 -11.01 -12.88
N ASN A 46 -18.52 -11.87 -12.25
CA ASN A 46 -18.18 -13.05 -11.45
C ASN A 46 -17.83 -12.88 -9.96
N GLY A 47 -17.96 -11.70 -9.37
CA GLY A 47 -18.04 -11.62 -7.92
C GLY A 47 -19.35 -12.25 -7.44
N THR A 48 -19.30 -13.46 -6.90
CA THR A 48 -20.44 -14.15 -6.27
C THR A 48 -20.94 -13.34 -5.07
N SER A 49 -21.70 -12.29 -5.32
CA SER A 49 -22.41 -11.53 -4.27
C SER A 49 -23.46 -12.38 -3.55
N GLY A 50 -23.74 -13.57 -4.06
CA GLY A 50 -24.66 -14.56 -3.48
C GLY A 50 -24.01 -15.59 -2.56
N GLU A 51 -22.68 -15.67 -2.47
CA GLU A 51 -22.00 -16.69 -1.66
C GLU A 51 -20.92 -16.07 -0.78
N TRP A 52 -20.56 -16.76 0.30
CA TRP A 52 -19.50 -16.33 1.22
C TRP A 52 -18.21 -16.02 0.44
N PRO A 53 -17.50 -14.91 0.73
CA PRO A 53 -17.71 -13.98 1.84
C PRO A 53 -18.59 -12.75 1.50
N TYR A 54 -19.44 -12.81 0.46
CA TYR A 54 -20.30 -11.70 0.00
C TYR A 54 -19.50 -10.44 -0.37
N GLY A 55 -18.52 -10.59 -1.25
CA GLY A 55 -17.68 -9.48 -1.72
C GLY A 55 -18.43 -8.43 -2.55
N PRO A 56 -17.81 -7.27 -2.86
CA PRO A 56 -16.45 -6.87 -2.48
C PRO A 56 -16.32 -6.56 -0.98
N LEU A 57 -15.13 -6.82 -0.45
CA LEU A 57 -14.81 -6.52 0.94
C LEU A 57 -14.29 -5.08 1.06
N SER A 58 -14.51 -4.47 2.21
CA SER A 58 -14.03 -3.12 2.54
C SER A 58 -13.53 -3.09 3.99
N THR A 59 -12.86 -2.00 4.38
CA THR A 59 -12.41 -1.82 5.76
C THR A 59 -13.34 -0.86 6.50
N ARG A 60 -13.56 -1.13 7.79
CA ARG A 60 -14.26 -0.23 8.71
C ARG A 60 -13.46 -0.16 10.00
N GLY A 61 -12.63 0.88 10.12
CA GLY A 61 -11.66 0.98 11.22
C GLY A 61 -10.68 -0.18 11.18
N ARG A 62 -10.64 -0.99 12.25
CA ARG A 62 -9.77 -2.17 12.35
C ARG A 62 -10.35 -3.42 11.66
N ASP A 63 -11.64 -3.42 11.35
CA ASP A 63 -12.35 -4.62 10.88
C ASP A 63 -12.44 -4.64 9.35
N ILE A 64 -12.47 -5.85 8.79
CA ILE A 64 -12.79 -6.07 7.38
C ILE A 64 -14.27 -6.47 7.33
N VAL A 65 -15.04 -5.82 6.46
CA VAL A 65 -16.48 -6.03 6.33
C VAL A 65 -16.86 -6.40 4.91
N ASN A 66 -17.86 -7.26 4.79
CA ASN A 66 -18.42 -7.63 3.49
C ASN A 66 -19.49 -6.65 3.00
N SER A 67 -20.08 -6.93 1.84
CA SER A 67 -21.13 -6.09 1.25
C SER A 67 -22.41 -6.02 2.09
N ARG A 68 -22.63 -6.97 3.01
CA ARG A 68 -23.74 -6.98 3.98
C ARG A 68 -23.43 -6.23 5.28
N GLY A 69 -22.18 -5.77 5.44
CA GLY A 69 -21.71 -5.10 6.65
C GLY A 69 -21.32 -6.05 7.78
N GLU A 70 -21.24 -7.36 7.52
CA GLU A 70 -20.79 -8.37 8.46
C GLU A 70 -19.26 -8.34 8.55
N VAL A 71 -18.71 -8.52 9.75
CA VAL A 71 -17.26 -8.59 9.97
C VAL A 71 -16.74 -9.94 9.47
N VAL A 72 -15.71 -9.91 8.61
CA VAL A 72 -14.99 -11.07 8.12
C VAL A 72 -13.62 -11.13 8.80
N THR A 73 -13.34 -12.22 9.49
CA THR A 73 -12.04 -12.47 10.09
C THR A 73 -11.25 -13.46 9.25
N TRP A 74 -10.03 -13.06 8.86
CA TRP A 74 -9.11 -13.96 8.16
C TRP A 74 -8.41 -14.87 9.15
N ALA A 75 -8.75 -16.15 9.10
CA ALA A 75 -7.97 -17.22 9.71
C ALA A 75 -7.23 -17.89 8.56
N GLY A 76 -5.99 -17.48 8.34
CA GLY A 76 -5.23 -17.84 7.14
C GLY A 76 -3.96 -18.61 7.41
N LEU A 77 -3.48 -19.28 6.37
CA LEU A 77 -2.16 -19.89 6.31
C LEU A 77 -1.37 -19.39 5.10
N ASN A 78 -0.09 -19.70 5.04
CA ASN A 78 0.77 -19.40 3.89
C ASN A 78 1.02 -20.67 3.06
N TRP A 79 0.73 -20.64 1.76
CA TRP A 79 1.06 -21.75 0.84
C TRP A 79 2.16 -21.29 -0.10
N PRO A 80 3.43 -21.62 0.20
CA PRO A 80 4.57 -21.09 -0.56
C PRO A 80 4.62 -21.64 -1.99
N LEU A 81 5.00 -20.76 -2.91
CA LEU A 81 5.39 -21.16 -4.26
C LEU A 81 6.80 -21.77 -4.25
N SER A 82 6.98 -22.76 -5.12
CA SER A 82 8.29 -23.28 -5.45
C SER A 82 9.13 -22.21 -6.12
N GLY A 83 10.38 -22.07 -5.67
CA GLY A 83 11.32 -21.07 -6.21
C GLY A 83 11.71 -21.33 -7.67
N GLU A 84 11.60 -22.57 -8.14
CA GLU A 84 12.00 -22.98 -9.49
C GLU A 84 10.80 -23.03 -10.45
N THR A 85 9.72 -23.70 -10.06
CA THR A 85 8.56 -23.94 -10.94
C THR A 85 7.48 -22.86 -10.81
N MET A 86 7.57 -21.96 -9.82
CA MET A 86 6.56 -20.94 -9.51
C MET A 86 5.15 -21.53 -9.28
N VAL A 87 5.08 -22.81 -8.88
CA VAL A 87 3.87 -23.54 -8.54
C VAL A 87 3.86 -23.84 -7.05
N PRO A 88 2.72 -23.79 -6.35
CA PRO A 88 2.66 -24.11 -4.92
C PRO A 88 3.20 -25.51 -4.61
N GLU A 89 4.02 -25.61 -3.56
CA GLU A 89 4.64 -26.88 -3.15
C GLU A 89 3.58 -27.91 -2.67
N GLY A 90 3.92 -29.20 -2.73
CA GLY A 90 3.06 -30.29 -2.27
C GLY A 90 2.09 -30.84 -3.32
N LEU A 91 1.97 -30.18 -4.48
CA LEU A 91 1.16 -30.67 -5.61
C LEU A 91 1.73 -31.94 -6.26
N GLU A 92 2.99 -32.25 -6.01
CA GLU A 92 3.63 -33.53 -6.32
C GLU A 92 3.14 -34.69 -5.44
N HIS A 93 2.49 -34.40 -4.31
CA HIS A 93 2.01 -35.39 -3.35
C HIS A 93 0.48 -35.52 -3.30
N LYS A 94 -0.26 -34.42 -3.47
CA LYS A 94 -1.74 -34.39 -3.43
C LYS A 94 -2.28 -33.41 -4.47
N SER A 95 -3.51 -33.63 -4.94
CA SER A 95 -4.17 -32.64 -5.80
C SER A 95 -4.47 -31.35 -5.03
N ALA A 96 -4.65 -30.25 -5.75
CA ALA A 96 -4.97 -28.97 -5.13
C ALA A 96 -6.29 -29.05 -4.35
N GLU A 97 -7.29 -29.75 -4.89
CA GLU A 97 -8.60 -29.93 -4.25
C GLU A 97 -8.48 -30.66 -2.92
N ALA A 98 -7.70 -31.76 -2.88
CA ALA A 98 -7.49 -32.51 -1.64
C ALA A 98 -6.76 -31.69 -0.58
N ILE A 99 -5.79 -30.86 -0.98
CA ILE A 99 -5.11 -29.93 -0.07
C ILE A 99 -6.09 -28.87 0.44
N LEU A 100 -6.92 -28.30 -0.43
CA LEU A 100 -7.94 -27.32 -0.04
C LEU A 100 -8.97 -27.92 0.92
N ASP A 101 -9.39 -29.17 0.70
CA ASP A 101 -10.28 -29.89 1.61
C ASP A 101 -9.63 -30.09 2.99
N ASP A 102 -8.34 -30.48 3.03
CA ASP A 102 -7.59 -30.58 4.28
C ASP A 102 -7.53 -29.22 5.01
N ILE A 103 -7.27 -28.13 4.29
CA ILE A 103 -7.22 -26.75 4.82
C ILE A 103 -8.57 -26.30 5.39
N VAL A 104 -9.66 -26.58 4.68
CA VAL A 104 -11.02 -26.28 5.14
C VAL A 104 -11.37 -27.15 6.35
N SER A 105 -10.94 -28.42 6.38
CA SER A 105 -11.24 -29.36 7.47
C SER A 105 -10.68 -28.91 8.83
N VAL A 106 -9.55 -28.19 8.82
CA VAL A 106 -8.94 -27.62 10.04
C VAL A 106 -9.45 -26.21 10.36
N GLY A 107 -10.31 -25.64 9.51
CA GLY A 107 -11.02 -24.38 9.76
C GLY A 107 -10.34 -23.12 9.23
N PHE A 108 -9.35 -23.23 8.34
CA PHE A 108 -8.79 -22.05 7.67
C PHE A 108 -9.72 -21.58 6.54
N ASN A 109 -9.74 -20.27 6.31
CA ASN A 109 -10.64 -19.64 5.34
C ASN A 109 -9.93 -18.74 4.31
N SER A 110 -8.61 -18.61 4.44
CA SER A 110 -7.79 -17.80 3.55
C SER A 110 -6.40 -18.39 3.39
N ILE A 111 -5.83 -18.19 2.19
CA ILE A 111 -4.48 -18.62 1.86
C ILE A 111 -3.72 -17.41 1.37
N ARG A 112 -2.56 -17.15 1.98
CA ARG A 112 -1.57 -16.22 1.45
C ARG A 112 -0.66 -17.00 0.50
N MET A 113 -0.70 -16.61 -0.77
CA MET A 113 0.18 -17.10 -1.82
C MET A 113 1.39 -16.18 -1.95
#